data_AF-A0AAU2E6R3-F1
#
_entry.id   AF-A0AAU2E6R3-F1
#
_cell.length_a   1.000
_cell.length_b   1.000
_cell.length_c   1.000
_cell.angle_alpha   90.00
_cell.angle_beta   90.00
_cell.angle_gamma   90.00
#
_symmetry.space_group_name_H-M   'P 1'
#
loop_
_entity.id
_entity.type
_entity.pdbx_description
1 polymer ?
#
loop_
_entity_poly.entity_id
_entity_poly.type
_entity_poly.pdbx_seq_one_letter_code
_entity_poly.pdbx_strand_id
1 'polypeptide(L)' 'MPGSMAISHTDALVMLSHTDAERLATVLREMSTLLAQPGGSRLSDAQVEALCEGRLGRDELAEWSRRLSGYLTDHL' A
#
# COMPACT_ATOMS: atom_id res chain seq x y z
N MET A 1 8.03 33.52 28.38
CA MET A 1 7.15 32.82 27.41
C MET A 1 7.76 31.46 27.12
N PRO A 2 7.04 30.35 27.27
CA PRO A 2 7.53 29.03 26.87
C PRO A 2 7.60 28.97 25.34
N GLY A 3 8.76 28.60 24.81
CA GLY A 3 8.96 28.43 23.37
C GLY A 3 8.20 27.22 22.86
N SER A 4 7.34 27.42 21.86
CA SER A 4 6.76 26.34 21.07
C SER A 4 7.87 25.65 20.27
N MET A 5 8.22 24.44 20.66
CA MET A 5 8.93 23.52 19.77
C MET A 5 7.92 23.04 18.72
N ALA A 6 8.05 23.57 17.50
CA ALA A 6 7.43 22.95 16.34
C ALA A 6 8.19 21.64 16.09
N ILE A 7 7.62 20.50 16.50
CA ILE A 7 8.07 19.20 16.04
C ILE A 7 7.65 19.09 14.58
N SER A 8 8.50 19.55 13.68
CA SER A 8 8.36 19.24 12.27
C SER A 8 8.74 17.78 12.13
N HIS A 9 7.75 16.90 11.97
CA HIS A 9 8.00 15.54 11.51
C HIS A 9 8.67 15.65 10.15
N THR A 10 9.98 15.42 10.10
CA THR A 10 10.68 15.23 8.84
C THR A 10 10.23 13.88 8.30
N ASP A 11 9.20 13.88 7.46
CA ASP A 11 8.87 12.74 6.62
C ASP A 11 10.13 12.36 5.84
N ALA A 12 10.57 11.12 6.00
CA ALA A 12 11.69 10.61 5.22
C ALA A 12 11.27 10.62 3.74
N LEU A 13 11.96 11.43 2.93
CA LEU A 13 11.72 11.45 1.49
C LEU A 13 12.24 10.15 0.88
N VAL A 14 11.32 9.31 0.41
CA VAL A 14 11.64 8.11 -0.37
C VAL A 14 11.52 8.47 -1.85
N MET A 15 12.65 8.50 -2.55
CA MET A 15 12.69 8.71 -3.99
C MET A 15 12.47 7.38 -4.72
N LEU A 16 11.44 7.32 -5.57
CA LEU A 16 11.30 6.26 -6.57
C LEU A 16 11.64 6.80 -7.96
N SER A 17 12.26 5.97 -8.80
CA SER A 17 12.33 6.26 -10.23
C SER A 17 10.93 6.17 -10.85
N HIS A 18 10.67 6.90 -11.93
CA HIS A 18 9.38 6.86 -12.62
C HIS A 18 9.01 5.42 -13.04
N THR A 19 9.95 4.68 -13.63
CA THR A 19 9.75 3.28 -14.03
C THR A 19 9.47 2.36 -12.84
N ASP A 20 10.15 2.55 -11.70
CA ASP A 20 9.89 1.72 -10.53
C ASP A 20 8.53 2.05 -9.90
N ALA A 21 8.11 3.32 -9.94
CA ALA A 21 6.80 3.73 -9.48
C ALA A 21 5.68 3.20 -10.37
N GLU A 22 5.84 3.17 -11.70
CA GLU A 22 4.90 2.51 -12.62
C GLU A 22 4.77 1.01 -12.34
N ARG A 23 5.91 0.35 -12.11
CA ARG A 23 5.95 -1.09 -11.75
C ARG A 23 5.26 -1.34 -10.43
N LEU A 24 5.54 -0.51 -9.42
CA LEU A 24 4.92 -0.62 -8.10
C LEU A 24 3.41 -0.40 -8.18
N ALA A 25 2.97 0.65 -8.89
CA ALA A 25 1.56 0.92 -9.12
C ALA A 25 0.85 -0.28 -9.78
N THR A 26 1.49 -0.89 -10.78
CA THR A 26 0.97 -2.09 -11.45
C THR A 26 0.85 -3.26 -10.48
N VAL A 27 1.90 -3.58 -9.73
CA VAL A 27 1.89 -4.69 -8.76
C VAL A 27 0.80 -4.51 -7.71
N LEU A 28 0.66 -3.30 -7.15
CA LEU A 28 -0.37 -3.00 -6.14
C LEU A 28 -1.79 -3.15 -6.70
N ARG A 29 -2.03 -2.77 -7.96
CA ARG A 29 -3.32 -2.97 -8.63
C ARG A 29 -3.65 -4.44 -8.82
N GLU A 30 -2.70 -5.22 -9.32
CA GLU A 30 -2.89 -6.66 -9.54
C GLU A 30 -3.07 -7.40 -8.21
N MET A 31 -2.33 -7.00 -7.17
CA MET A 31 -2.48 -7.54 -5.81
C MET A 31 -3.88 -7.28 -5.25
N SER A 32 -4.39 -6.04 -5.37
CA SER A 32 -5.76 -5.72 -4.99
C SER A 32 -6.79 -6.59 -5.72
N THR A 33 -6.57 -6.81 -7.02
CA THR A 33 -7.44 -7.65 -7.85
C THR A 33 -7.43 -9.10 -7.41
N LEU A 34 -6.26 -9.67 -7.11
CA LEU A 34 -6.12 -11.05 -6.60
C LEU A 34 -6.74 -11.23 -5.21
N LEU A 35 -6.66 -10.22 -4.34
CA LEU A 35 -7.25 -10.24 -3.01
C LEU A 35 -8.79 -10.16 -3.07
N ALA A 36 -9.34 -9.37 -3.98
CA ALA A 36 -10.79 -9.18 -4.13
C ALA A 36 -11.48 -10.30 -4.90
N GLN A 37 -10.74 -11.12 -5.66
CA GLN A 37 -11.32 -12.21 -6.44
C GLN A 37 -11.92 -13.32 -5.55
N PRO A 38 -13.20 -13.70 -5.75
CA PRO A 38 -13.75 -14.89 -5.13
C PRO A 38 -13.17 -16.15 -5.81
N GLY A 39 -12.71 -17.12 -5.02
CA GLY A 39 -12.24 -18.42 -5.55
C GLY A 39 -11.00 -18.96 -4.84
N GLY A 40 -10.55 -20.15 -5.24
CA GLY A 40 -9.39 -20.83 -4.67
C GLY A 40 -8.02 -20.24 -5.06
N SER A 41 -8.01 -19.34 -6.05
CA SER A 41 -6.80 -18.68 -6.54
C SER A 41 -6.42 -17.41 -5.75
N ARG A 42 -7.29 -16.99 -4.81
CA ARG A 42 -7.07 -15.81 -3.96
C ARG A 42 -6.13 -16.13 -2.80
N LEU A 43 -5.50 -15.10 -2.23
CA LEU A 43 -4.74 -15.24 -0.99
C LEU A 43 -5.68 -15.61 0.17
N SER A 44 -5.35 -16.70 0.87
CA SER A 44 -6.09 -17.15 2.05
C SER A 44 -5.92 -16.18 3.22
N ASP A 45 -6.82 -16.23 4.21
CA ASP A 45 -6.75 -15.31 5.37
C ASP A 45 -5.43 -15.49 6.13
N ALA A 46 -4.98 -16.74 6.28
CA ALA A 46 -3.70 -17.06 6.89
C ALA A 46 -2.49 -16.52 6.10
N GLN A 47 -2.57 -16.52 4.76
CA GLN A 47 -1.51 -15.94 3.92
C GLN A 47 -1.47 -14.41 4.04
N VAL A 48 -2.63 -13.76 4.11
CA VAL A 48 -2.72 -12.32 4.34
C VAL A 48 -2.22 -11.96 5.73
N GLU A 49 -2.62 -12.71 6.75
CA GLU A 49 -2.19 -12.51 8.13
C GLU A 49 -0.66 -12.64 8.26
N ALA A 50 -0.06 -13.65 7.61
CA ALA A 50 1.39 -13.81 7.58
C ALA A 50 2.08 -12.68 6.82
N LEU A 51 1.52 -12.23 5.69
CA LEU A 51 2.08 -11.14 4.87
C LEU A 51 2.04 -9.79 5.60
N CYS A 52 0.94 -9.53 6.31
CA CYS A 52 0.70 -8.26 6.99
C CYS A 52 1.10 -8.29 8.48
N GLU A 53 1.66 -9.39 8.96
CA GLU A 53 1.97 -9.62 10.38
C GLU A 53 0.76 -9.36 11.30
N GLY A 54 -0.44 -9.73 10.84
CA GLY A 54 -1.71 -9.51 11.54
C GLY A 54 -2.18 -8.05 11.63
N ARG A 55 -1.49 -7.10 10.97
CA ARG A 55 -1.80 -5.66 11.07
C ARG A 55 -2.92 -5.18 10.15
N LEU A 56 -3.18 -5.93 9.07
CA LEU A 56 -4.15 -5.59 8.04
C LEU A 56 -4.99 -6.82 7.70
N GLY A 57 -6.30 -6.64 7.62
CA GLY A 57 -7.21 -7.65 7.07
C GLY A 57 -7.11 -7.75 5.55
N ARG A 58 -7.68 -8.80 4.95
CA ARG A 58 -7.69 -8.97 3.48
C ARG A 58 -8.31 -7.78 2.76
N ASP A 59 -9.52 -7.41 3.17
CA ASP A 59 -10.28 -6.36 2.50
C ASP A 59 -9.58 -5.01 2.65
N GLU A 60 -9.00 -4.76 3.83
CA GLU A 60 -8.20 -3.58 4.12
C GLU A 60 -6.93 -3.52 3.28
N LEU A 61 -6.20 -4.63 3.15
CA LEU A 61 -5.04 -4.73 2.26
C LEU A 61 -5.44 -4.50 0.79
N ALA A 62 -6.56 -5.07 0.36
CA ALA A 62 -7.06 -4.91 -1.01
C ALA A 62 -7.42 -3.45 -1.32
N GLU A 63 -8.11 -2.78 -0.40
CA GLU A 63 -8.48 -1.37 -0.54
C GLU A 63 -7.25 -0.46 -0.51
N TRP A 64 -6.36 -0.66 0.47
CA TRP A 64 -5.12 0.09 0.60
C TRP A 64 -4.27 -0.01 -0.67
N SER A 65 -4.10 -1.23 -1.20
CA SER A 65 -3.33 -1.47 -2.43
C SER A 65 -3.94 -0.77 -3.63
N ARG A 66 -5.28 -0.80 -3.77
CA ARG A 66 -5.99 -0.09 -4.84
C ARG A 66 -5.78 1.41 -4.75
N ARG A 67 -5.94 1.98 -3.55
CA ARG A 67 -5.78 3.42 -3.31
C ARG A 67 -4.37 3.90 -3.60
N LEU A 68 -3.35 3.19 -3.12
CA LEU A 68 -1.96 3.57 -3.33
C LEU A 68 -1.56 3.45 -4.81
N SER A 69 -2.02 2.40 -5.49
CA SER A 69 -1.83 2.26 -6.93
C SER A 69 -2.43 3.42 -7.72
N GLY A 70 -3.68 3.81 -7.41
CA GLY A 70 -4.34 4.97 -8.02
C GLY A 70 -3.57 6.26 -7.76
N TYR A 71 -3.18 6.51 -6.50
CA TYR A 71 -2.38 7.66 -6.14
C TYR A 71 -1.06 7.74 -6.91
N LEU A 72 -0.31 6.64 -7.00
CA LEU A 72 0.94 6.59 -7.76
C LEU A 72 0.67 6.88 -9.25
N THR A 73 -0.34 6.25 -9.84
CA THR A 73 -0.68 6.44 -11.26
C THR A 73 -1.07 7.90 -11.57
N ASP A 74 -1.78 8.57 -10.67
CA ASP A 74 -2.21 9.96 -10.84
C ASP A 74 -1.07 10.99 -10.69
N HIS A 75 0.06 10.59 -10.10
CA HIS A 75 1.19 11.46 -9.77
C HIS A 75 2.51 11.05 -10.47
N LEU A 76 2.44 10.09 -11.40
CA LEU A 76 3.55 9.66 -12.26
C LEU A 76 3.63 10.50 -13.54
#